data_AF-A0A924EL44-F1
#
_entry.id   AF-A0A924EL44-F1
#
_cell.length_a   1.000
_cell.length_b   1.000
_cell.length_c   1.000
_cell.angle_alpha   90.00
_cell.angle_beta   90.00
_cell.angle_gamma   90.00
#
_symmetry.space_group_name_H-M   'P 1'
#
loop_
_entity.id
_entity.type
_entity.pdbx_description
1 polymer ?
#
loop_
_entity_poly.entity_id
_entity_poly.type
_entity_poly.pdbx_seq_one_letter_code
_entity_poly.pdbx_strand_id
1 'polypeptide(L)'
;MGKTKIADEDKLIIAQTELAFQKSEYEKLVVLLAIANKELAFQNDEKGKRAAELCVANEELAFQNDEKEKRAAELIIANHARSLIEASLDPLVTISVNGKITDVNAASIKVTGIAREKLIGTDFSNYFTEPQKAQEGYLQVFEKGFVSDYPLTIKHKDGNLTDV
;
A
#
# COMPACT_ATOMS: atom_id res chain seq x y z
N MET A 1 -17.05 22.16 97.19
CA MET A 1 -16.38 21.23 96.25
C MET A 1 -17.09 21.03 94.90
N GLY A 2 -18.15 21.79 94.55
CA GLY A 2 -18.98 21.49 93.36
C GLY A 2 -18.72 22.28 92.07
N LYS A 3 -17.83 23.29 92.05
CA LYS A 3 -17.62 24.13 90.85
C LYS A 3 -16.48 23.65 89.93
N THR A 4 -15.53 22.87 90.44
CA THR A 4 -14.39 22.36 89.67
C THR A 4 -14.75 21.15 88.80
N LYS A 5 -15.76 20.35 89.21
CA LYS A 5 -16.19 19.15 88.46
C LYS A 5 -16.97 19.45 87.17
N ILE A 6 -17.79 20.51 87.19
CA ILE A 6 -18.66 20.88 86.05
C ILE A 6 -17.82 21.44 84.88
N ALA A 7 -16.77 22.22 85.18
CA ALA A 7 -15.87 22.78 84.16
C ALA A 7 -14.99 21.71 83.46
N ASP A 8 -14.77 20.57 84.11
CA ASP A 8 -14.03 19.44 83.53
C ASP A 8 -14.94 18.55 82.68
N GLU A 9 -16.24 18.44 83.01
CA GLU A 9 -17.24 17.74 82.20
C GLU A 9 -17.53 18.45 80.87
N ASP A 10 -17.66 19.78 80.86
CA ASP A 10 -17.89 20.55 79.62
C ASP A 10 -16.69 20.43 78.64
N LYS A 11 -15.46 20.46 79.16
CA LYS A 11 -14.25 20.25 78.34
C LYS A 11 -14.19 18.83 77.76
N LEU A 12 -14.61 17.84 78.55
CA LEU A 12 -14.67 16.45 78.10
C LEU A 12 -15.69 16.27 76.97
N ILE A 13 -16.86 16.90 77.07
CA ILE A 13 -17.92 16.84 76.05
C ILE A 13 -17.45 17.49 74.73
N ILE A 14 -16.79 18.65 74.80
CA ILE A 14 -16.24 19.33 73.60
C ILE A 14 -15.19 18.43 72.93
N ALA A 15 -14.26 17.87 73.71
CA ALA A 15 -13.22 16.98 73.17
C ALA A 15 -13.81 15.70 72.54
N GLN A 16 -14.87 15.13 73.13
CA GLN A 16 -15.58 13.98 72.58
C GLN A 16 -16.31 14.31 71.28
N THR A 17 -16.92 15.49 71.19
CA THR A 17 -17.64 15.96 69.99
C THR A 17 -16.67 16.21 68.83
N GLU A 18 -15.54 16.88 69.10
CA GLU A 18 -14.47 17.11 68.14
C GLU A 18 -13.88 15.79 67.62
N LEU A 19 -13.63 14.83 68.52
CA LEU A 19 -13.14 13.50 68.14
C LEU A 19 -14.15 12.74 67.27
N ALA A 20 -15.45 12.85 67.55
CA ALA A 20 -16.50 12.22 66.74
C ALA A 20 -16.57 12.83 65.34
N PHE A 21 -16.43 14.16 65.23
CA PHE A 21 -16.37 14.86 63.94
C PHE A 21 -15.14 14.43 63.13
N GLN A 22 -13.95 14.42 63.74
CA GLN A 22 -12.72 13.98 63.08
C GLN A 22 -12.78 12.52 62.63
N LYS A 23 -13.39 11.63 63.42
CA LYS A 23 -13.63 10.23 63.01
C LYS A 23 -14.56 10.14 61.80
N SER A 24 -15.63 10.92 61.78
CA SER A 24 -16.55 10.98 60.64
C SER A 24 -15.86 11.45 59.36
N GLU A 25 -15.01 12.48 59.43
CA GLU A 25 -14.22 12.96 58.29
C GLU A 25 -13.18 11.93 57.84
N TYR A 26 -12.52 11.23 58.78
CA TYR A 26 -11.60 10.15 58.45
C TYR A 26 -12.30 9.01 57.70
N GLU A 27 -13.50 8.60 58.13
CA GLU A 27 -14.29 7.58 57.43
C GLU A 27 -14.63 8.01 56.00
N LYS A 28 -15.01 9.28 55.77
CA LYS A 28 -15.25 9.82 54.42
C LYS A 28 -13.99 9.76 53.55
N LEU A 29 -12.83 10.13 54.10
CA LEU A 29 -11.54 10.09 53.39
C LEU A 29 -11.14 8.66 53.00
N VAL A 30 -11.37 7.68 53.88
CA VAL A 30 -11.11 6.26 53.59
C VAL A 30 -11.98 5.78 52.42
N VAL A 31 -13.27 6.14 52.39
CA VAL A 31 -14.17 5.79 51.29
C VAL A 31 -13.71 6.45 49.97
N LEU A 32 -13.37 7.74 50.01
CA LEU A 32 -12.86 8.47 48.84
C LEU A 32 -11.57 7.84 48.28
N LEU A 33 -10.62 7.49 49.14
CA LEU A 33 -9.38 6.82 48.74
C LEU A 33 -9.66 5.46 48.11
N ALA A 34 -10.61 4.69 48.67
CA ALA A 34 -10.99 3.40 48.09
C ALA A 34 -11.61 3.55 46.70
N ILE A 35 -12.44 4.58 46.47
CA ILE A 35 -13.01 4.89 45.15
C ILE A 35 -11.91 5.31 44.18
N ALA A 36 -11.03 6.23 44.57
CA ALA A 36 -9.93 6.69 43.74
C ALA A 36 -9.00 5.55 43.32
N ASN A 37 -8.69 4.62 44.22
CA ASN A 37 -7.87 3.44 43.91
C ASN A 37 -8.58 2.48 42.95
N LYS A 38 -9.90 2.29 43.09
CA LYS A 38 -10.68 1.47 42.15
C LYS A 38 -10.69 2.09 40.75
N GLU A 39 -10.88 3.40 40.66
CA GLU A 39 -10.84 4.13 39.39
C GLU A 39 -9.45 4.05 38.73
N LEU A 40 -8.39 4.23 39.52
CA LEU A 40 -7.01 4.12 39.02
C LEU A 40 -6.71 2.70 38.49
N ALA A 41 -7.18 1.66 39.19
CA ALA A 41 -7.02 0.28 38.75
C ALA A 41 -7.74 0.03 37.41
N PHE A 42 -8.97 0.54 37.26
CA PHE A 42 -9.72 0.46 36.01
C PHE A 42 -9.00 1.17 34.86
N GLN A 43 -8.51 2.38 35.07
CA GLN A 43 -7.75 3.12 34.07
C GLN A 43 -6.45 2.42 33.66
N ASN A 44 -5.77 1.77 34.60
CA ASN A 44 -4.56 1.01 34.30
C ASN A 44 -4.86 -0.23 33.46
N ASP A 45 -5.96 -0.93 33.74
CA ASP A 45 -6.41 -2.07 32.92
C ASP A 45 -6.73 -1.63 31.48
N GLU A 46 -7.49 -0.55 31.31
CA GLU A 46 -7.82 0.00 29.99
C GLU A 46 -6.59 0.50 29.22
N LYS A 47 -5.63 1.13 29.90
CA LYS A 47 -4.34 1.50 29.28
C LYS A 47 -3.57 0.27 28.83
N GLY A 48 -3.58 -0.80 29.61
CA GLY A 48 -2.97 -2.09 29.24
C GLY A 48 -3.56 -2.66 27.96
N LYS A 49 -4.90 -2.69 27.84
CA LYS A 49 -5.59 -3.15 26.63
C LYS A 49 -5.24 -2.31 25.40
N ARG A 50 -5.29 -0.98 25.52
CA ARG A 50 -4.92 -0.07 24.41
C ARG A 50 -3.46 -0.23 23.99
N ALA A 51 -2.56 -0.47 24.94
CA ALA A 51 -1.16 -0.72 24.62
C ALA A 51 -0.99 -2.04 23.83
N ALA A 52 -1.73 -3.09 24.19
CA ALA A 52 -1.73 -4.34 23.45
C ALA A 52 -2.30 -4.18 22.03
N GLU A 53 -3.41 -3.46 21.88
CA GLU A 53 -4.00 -3.15 20.56
C GLU A 53 -3.02 -2.37 19.67
N LEU A 54 -2.33 -1.36 20.25
CA LEU A 54 -1.35 -0.57 19.52
C LEU A 54 -0.12 -1.39 19.09
N CYS A 55 0.30 -2.36 19.92
CA CYS A 55 1.39 -3.28 19.57
C CYS A 55 1.04 -4.06 18.30
N VAL A 56 -0.15 -4.68 18.28
CA VAL A 56 -0.63 -5.44 17.11
C VAL A 56 -0.77 -4.55 15.89
N ALA A 57 -1.32 -3.34 16.03
CA ALA A 57 -1.46 -2.40 14.93
C ALA A 57 -0.10 -1.97 14.35
N ASN A 58 0.91 -1.77 15.19
CA ASN A 58 2.25 -1.40 14.74
C ASN A 58 2.98 -2.57 14.05
N GLU A 59 2.80 -3.80 14.54
CA GLU A 59 3.33 -5.00 13.88
C GLU A 59 2.72 -5.19 12.49
N GLU A 60 1.40 -5.06 12.37
CA GLU A 60 0.69 -5.11 11.08
C GLU A 60 1.15 -3.99 10.14
N LEU A 61 1.31 -2.77 10.65
CA LEU A 61 1.80 -1.64 9.85
C LEU A 61 3.23 -1.88 9.33
N ALA A 62 4.11 -2.45 10.15
CA ALA A 62 5.46 -2.81 9.74
C ALA A 62 5.45 -3.85 8.61
N PHE A 63 4.60 -4.87 8.72
CA PHE A 63 4.42 -5.88 7.67
C PHE A 63 3.91 -5.25 6.35
N GLN A 64 2.90 -4.38 6.43
CA GLN A 64 2.37 -3.69 5.24
C GLN A 64 3.41 -2.78 4.58
N ASN A 65 4.29 -2.15 5.36
CA ASN A 65 5.35 -1.31 4.82
C ASN A 65 6.39 -2.15 4.08
N ASP A 66 6.82 -3.29 4.63
CA ASP A 66 7.74 -4.21 3.96
C ASP A 66 7.18 -4.71 2.61
N GLU A 67 5.91 -5.11 2.57
CA GLU A 67 5.26 -5.52 1.32
C GLU A 67 5.15 -4.38 0.29
N LYS A 68 4.90 -3.15 0.75
CA LYS A 68 4.89 -1.97 -0.14
C LYS A 68 6.28 -1.69 -0.72
N GLU A 69 7.33 -1.82 0.07
CA GLU A 69 8.71 -1.64 -0.39
C GLU A 69 9.08 -2.67 -1.46
N LYS A 70 8.73 -3.95 -1.27
CA LYS A 70 8.95 -4.98 -2.30
C LYS A 70 8.22 -4.67 -3.60
N ARG A 71 6.93 -4.33 -3.53
CA ARG A 71 6.14 -3.96 -4.73
C ARG A 71 6.70 -2.71 -5.42
N ALA A 72 7.20 -1.74 -4.66
CA ALA A 72 7.85 -0.56 -5.23
C ALA A 72 9.15 -0.93 -5.97
N ALA A 73 9.97 -1.83 -5.40
CA ALA A 73 11.17 -2.32 -6.06
C ALA A 73 10.86 -3.09 -7.35
N GLU A 74 9.86 -3.97 -7.33
CA GLU A 74 9.38 -4.69 -8.53
C GLU A 74 8.91 -3.72 -9.63
N LEU A 75 8.16 -2.68 -9.26
CA LEU A 75 7.67 -1.67 -10.20
C LEU A 75 8.82 -0.87 -10.82
N ILE A 76 9.85 -0.53 -10.05
CA ILE A 76 11.05 0.15 -10.57
C ILE A 76 11.74 -0.73 -11.62
N ILE A 77 11.91 -2.02 -11.34
CA ILE A 77 12.55 -2.96 -12.26
C ILE A 77 11.71 -3.10 -13.54
N ALA A 78 10.40 -3.28 -13.43
CA ALA A 78 9.49 -3.39 -14.57
C ALA A 78 9.51 -2.13 -15.45
N ASN A 79 9.47 -0.95 -14.83
CA ASN A 79 9.56 0.32 -15.55
C ASN A 79 10.92 0.51 -16.22
N HIS A 80 12.00 0.08 -15.57
CA HIS A 80 13.33 0.14 -16.17
C HIS A 80 13.42 -0.76 -17.40
N ALA A 81 12.97 -2.01 -17.30
CA ALA A 81 12.92 -2.94 -18.42
C ALA A 81 12.07 -2.39 -19.58
N ARG A 82 10.90 -1.81 -19.28
CA ARG A 82 10.07 -1.15 -20.30
C ARG A 82 10.80 0.01 -20.96
N SER A 83 11.50 0.83 -20.17
CA SER A 83 12.26 1.98 -20.69
C SER A 83 13.35 1.56 -21.66
N LEU A 84 14.01 0.42 -21.44
CA LEU A 84 15.01 -0.12 -22.36
C LEU A 84 14.39 -0.55 -23.69
N ILE A 85 13.23 -1.22 -23.68
CA ILE A 85 12.50 -1.60 -24.91
C ILE A 85 12.05 -0.36 -25.69
N GLU A 86 11.57 0.66 -24.99
CA GLU A 86 11.13 1.94 -25.58
C GLU A 86 12.29 2.74 -26.18
N ALA A 87 13.46 2.68 -25.57
CA ALA A 87 14.66 3.37 -26.05
C ALA A 87 15.36 2.64 -27.21
N SER A 88 15.01 1.37 -27.48
CA SER A 88 15.56 0.63 -28.62
C SER A 88 15.25 1.35 -29.93
N LEU A 89 16.23 1.40 -30.83
CA LEU A 89 16.08 1.97 -32.16
C LEU A 89 15.47 0.96 -33.15
N ASP A 90 15.42 -0.31 -32.78
CA ASP A 90 14.84 -1.37 -33.59
C ASP A 90 13.32 -1.39 -33.41
N PRO A 91 12.53 -1.45 -34.51
CA PRO A 91 11.09 -1.64 -34.43
C PRO A 91 10.74 -2.96 -33.76
N LEU A 92 10.03 -2.89 -32.62
CA LEU A 92 9.55 -4.05 -31.89
C LEU A 92 8.03 -3.99 -31.71
N VAL A 93 7.38 -5.13 -31.93
CA VAL A 93 5.94 -5.33 -31.75
C VAL A 93 5.68 -6.65 -31.04
N THR A 94 4.67 -6.68 -30.18
CA THR A 94 4.13 -7.93 -29.62
C THR A 94 2.83 -8.25 -30.35
N ILE A 95 2.63 -9.52 -30.69
CA ILE A 95 1.48 -10.00 -31.48
C ILE A 95 0.75 -11.08 -30.67
N SER A 96 -0.57 -10.96 -30.56
CA SER A 96 -1.44 -12.00 -29.99
C SER A 96 -1.59 -13.19 -30.92
N VAL A 97 -2.01 -14.34 -30.39
CA VAL A 97 -2.26 -15.56 -31.18
C VAL A 97 -3.16 -15.35 -32.40
N ASN A 98 -4.07 -14.37 -32.35
CA ASN A 98 -4.97 -14.01 -33.46
C ASN A 98 -4.34 -13.07 -34.51
N GLY A 99 -3.03 -12.83 -34.47
CA GLY A 99 -2.32 -11.94 -35.39
C GLY A 99 -2.54 -10.45 -35.11
N LYS A 100 -3.07 -10.09 -33.93
CA LYS A 100 -3.29 -8.67 -33.57
C LYS A 100 -2.15 -8.10 -32.76
N ILE A 101 -1.69 -6.90 -33.08
CA ILE A 101 -0.67 -6.18 -32.32
C ILE A 101 -1.21 -5.90 -30.91
N THR A 102 -0.46 -6.29 -29.88
CA THR A 102 -0.81 -6.05 -28.47
C THR A 102 0.05 -4.98 -27.82
N ASP A 103 1.27 -4.77 -28.31
CA ASP A 103 2.16 -3.71 -27.85
C ASP A 103 3.17 -3.30 -28.94
N VAL A 104 3.67 -2.06 -28.87
CA VAL A 104 4.69 -1.50 -29.77
C VAL A 104 5.64 -0.58 -29.00
N ASN A 105 6.91 -0.52 -29.41
CA ASN A 105 7.86 0.49 -28.91
C ASN A 105 7.84 1.79 -29.74
N ALA A 106 8.57 2.81 -29.27
CA ALA A 106 8.70 4.09 -29.96
C ALA A 106 9.28 3.98 -31.39
N ALA A 107 10.23 3.08 -31.64
CA ALA A 107 10.79 2.86 -32.98
C ALA A 107 9.74 2.36 -33.97
N SER A 108 8.86 1.44 -33.56
CA SER A 108 7.72 0.96 -34.35
C SER A 108 6.75 2.08 -34.74
N ILE A 109 6.46 3.00 -33.82
CA ILE A 109 5.64 4.20 -34.09
C ILE A 109 6.32 5.09 -35.14
N LYS A 110 7.64 5.29 -35.01
CA LYS A 110 8.41 6.14 -35.90
C LYS A 110 8.51 5.56 -37.32
N VAL A 111 8.78 4.26 -37.46
CA VAL A 111 8.95 3.63 -38.79
C VAL A 111 7.64 3.44 -39.54
N THR A 112 6.53 3.21 -38.83
CA THR A 112 5.19 3.16 -39.45
C THR A 112 4.59 4.54 -39.64
N GLY A 113 4.98 5.51 -38.80
CA GLY A 113 4.39 6.84 -38.73
C GLY A 113 2.99 6.87 -38.10
N ILE A 114 2.56 5.75 -37.52
CA ILE A 114 1.21 5.54 -37.00
C ILE A 114 1.27 5.54 -35.47
N ALA A 115 0.38 6.31 -34.84
CA ALA A 115 0.29 6.39 -33.39
C ALA A 115 -0.07 5.03 -32.77
N ARG A 116 0.43 4.77 -31.55
CA ARG A 116 0.24 3.51 -30.82
C ARG A 116 -1.22 3.07 -30.79
N GLU A 117 -2.13 3.97 -30.47
CA GLU A 117 -3.57 3.69 -30.29
C GLU A 117 -4.24 3.21 -31.59
N LYS A 118 -3.63 3.48 -32.74
CA LYS A 118 -4.08 3.01 -34.06
C LYS A 118 -3.36 1.73 -34.53
N LEU A 119 -2.29 1.34 -33.86
CA LEU A 119 -1.58 0.08 -34.10
C LEU A 119 -2.13 -1.03 -33.20
N ILE A 120 -2.42 -0.74 -31.93
CA ILE A 120 -2.91 -1.78 -31.01
C ILE A 120 -4.26 -2.32 -31.48
N GLY A 121 -4.38 -3.65 -31.50
CA GLY A 121 -5.58 -4.38 -31.88
C GLY A 121 -5.77 -4.59 -33.39
N THR A 122 -4.94 -3.98 -34.24
CA THR A 122 -5.01 -4.18 -35.68
C THR A 122 -4.18 -5.39 -36.11
N ASP A 123 -4.40 -5.84 -37.35
CA ASP A 123 -3.60 -6.92 -37.92
C ASP A 123 -2.17 -6.46 -38.21
N PHE A 124 -1.18 -7.17 -37.67
CA PHE A 124 0.23 -6.77 -37.83
C PHE A 124 0.68 -6.76 -39.29
N SER A 125 0.13 -7.67 -40.09
CA SER A 125 0.53 -7.89 -41.49
C SER A 125 0.20 -6.70 -42.40
N ASN A 126 -0.76 -5.85 -42.01
CA ASN A 126 -1.17 -4.67 -42.76
C ASN A 126 -0.09 -3.59 -42.88
N TYR A 127 0.95 -3.63 -42.04
CA TYR A 127 2.00 -2.61 -41.99
C TYR A 127 3.24 -2.97 -42.81
N PHE A 128 3.20 -4.09 -43.53
CA PHE A 128 4.27 -4.53 -44.44
C PHE A 128 3.86 -4.37 -45.91
N THR A 129 4.85 -4.27 -46.80
CA THR A 129 4.64 -4.26 -48.25
C THR A 129 4.09 -5.59 -48.78
N GLU A 130 4.43 -6.70 -48.11
CA GLU A 130 4.03 -8.06 -48.43
C GLU A 130 3.27 -8.72 -47.26
N PRO A 131 1.97 -8.40 -47.03
CA PRO A 131 1.22 -8.90 -45.86
C PRO A 131 1.14 -10.42 -45.77
N GLN A 132 0.99 -11.11 -46.91
CA GLN A 132 0.90 -12.57 -46.97
C GLN A 132 2.21 -13.23 -46.50
N LYS A 133 3.35 -12.71 -46.97
CA LYS A 133 4.68 -13.12 -46.54
C LYS A 133 4.87 -12.90 -45.02
N ALA A 134 4.45 -11.75 -44.51
CA ALA A 134 4.49 -11.49 -43.06
C ALA A 134 3.65 -12.51 -42.26
N GLN A 135 2.46 -12.88 -42.74
CA GLN A 135 1.61 -13.91 -42.13
C GLN A 135 2.25 -15.30 -42.19
N GLU A 136 2.83 -15.69 -43.32
CA GLU A 136 3.55 -16.95 -43.46
C GLU A 136 4.73 -17.06 -42.49
N GLY A 137 5.51 -15.99 -42.36
CA GLY A 137 6.59 -15.89 -41.37
C GLY A 137 6.08 -16.07 -39.94
N TYR A 138 4.96 -15.42 -39.59
CA TYR A 138 4.33 -15.56 -38.28
C TYR A 138 3.82 -16.98 -38.01
N LEU A 139 3.22 -17.64 -39.00
CA LEU A 139 2.74 -19.03 -38.86
C LEU A 139 3.90 -20.00 -38.60
N GLN A 140 5.07 -19.77 -39.19
CA GLN A 140 6.27 -20.59 -38.95
C GLN A 140 6.75 -20.53 -37.49
N VAL A 141 6.47 -19.45 -36.74
CA VAL A 141 6.83 -19.33 -35.32
C VAL A 141 6.08 -20.36 -34.48
N PHE A 142 4.83 -20.71 -34.83
CA PHE A 142 4.07 -21.73 -34.09
C PHE A 142 4.62 -23.14 -34.29
N GLU A 143 5.24 -23.42 -35.44
CA GLU A 143 5.83 -24.73 -35.74
C GLU A 143 7.25 -24.85 -35.20
N LYS A 144 8.06 -23.78 -35.34
CA LYS A 144 9.51 -23.80 -35.06
C LYS A 144 9.89 -23.17 -33.73
N GLY A 145 8.97 -22.46 -33.07
CA GLY A 145 9.20 -21.69 -31.84
C GLY A 145 9.85 -20.32 -32.07
N PHE A 146 10.61 -20.14 -33.16
CA PHE A 146 11.18 -18.84 -33.56
C PHE A 146 11.44 -18.80 -35.08
N VAL A 147 11.55 -17.58 -35.62
CA VAL A 147 11.99 -17.30 -37.00
C VAL A 147 12.98 -16.13 -36.94
N SER A 148 14.12 -16.27 -37.62
CA SER A 148 15.13 -15.21 -37.80
C SER A 148 15.45 -15.05 -39.28
N ASP A 149 16.15 -13.96 -39.62
CA ASP A 149 16.66 -13.71 -40.99
C ASP A 149 15.56 -13.78 -42.06
N TYR A 150 14.38 -13.27 -41.73
CA TYR A 150 13.19 -13.27 -42.58
C TYR A 150 12.89 -11.84 -43.06
N PRO A 151 13.47 -11.42 -44.20
CA PRO A 151 13.44 -10.02 -44.61
C PRO A 151 12.02 -9.56 -44.95
N LEU A 152 11.59 -8.48 -44.32
CA LEU A 152 10.33 -7.81 -44.58
C LEU A 152 10.56 -6.31 -44.75
N THR A 153 9.60 -5.63 -45.38
CA THR A 153 9.66 -4.18 -45.57
C THR A 153 8.44 -3.54 -44.94
N ILE A 154 8.66 -2.69 -43.95
CA ILE A 154 7.62 -1.89 -43.30
C ILE A 154 7.24 -0.73 -44.22
N LYS A 155 5.93 -0.44 -44.26
CA LYS A 155 5.34 0.69 -44.98
C LYS A 155 4.98 1.81 -44.01
N HIS A 156 5.66 2.95 -44.13
CA HIS A 156 5.28 4.18 -43.45
C HIS A 156 3.98 4.75 -44.05
N LYS A 157 3.15 5.43 -43.25
CA LYS A 157 1.89 6.06 -43.71
C LYS A 157 2.06 7.04 -44.88
N ASP A 158 3.23 7.66 -44.97
CA ASP A 158 3.56 8.65 -46.02
C ASP A 158 4.22 7.99 -47.26
N GLY A 159 4.36 6.66 -47.28
CA GLY A 159 4.88 5.89 -48.41
C GLY A 159 6.36 5.51 -48.33
N ASN A 160 7.12 6.05 -47.37
CA ASN A 160 8.50 5.62 -47.12
C ASN A 160 8.54 4.13 -46.73
N LEU A 161 9.59 3.44 -47.18
CA LEU A 161 9.80 2.02 -46.94
C LEU A 161 11.01 1.80 -46.04
N THR A 162 10.97 0.80 -45.18
CA THR A 162 12.09 0.45 -44.29
C THR A 162 12.21 -1.07 -44.21
N ASP A 163 13.38 -1.59 -44.59
CA ASP A 163 13.66 -3.02 -44.50
C ASP A 163 14.02 -3.40 -43.05
N VAL A 164 13.49 -4.55 -42.61
CA VAL A 164 13.64 -5.12 -41.27
C VAL A 164 13.83 -6.64 -41.33
#